data_AF-A0A8T4P2E5-F1
#
_entry.id   AF-A0A8T4P2E5-F1
#
_cell.length_a   1.000
_cell.length_b   1.000
_cell.length_c   1.000
_cell.angle_alpha   90.00
_cell.angle_beta   90.00
_cell.angle_gamma   90.00
#
_symmetry.space_group_name_H-M   'P 1'
#
loop_
_entity.id
_entity.type
_entity.pdbx_description
1 polymer ?
#
loop_
_entity_poly.entity_id
_entity_poly.type
_entity_poly.pdbx_seq_one_letter_code
_entity_poly.pdbx_strand_id
1 'polypeptide(L)'
;MGNKSRGLNAGKRLKERRKKGRWHYSPYIKRILRLKERSDPLEGASQAKGLVLEKVQLEAKQPNSAMRKCVRVQLIKNGRQVTAFCPGDGATKLIDEHDEVIIECIGGAMGKSKGDIPGVRWQVIKVNDQSLDALLKGRIEKARK
;
A
#
# COMPACT_ATOMS: atom_id res chain seq x y z
N MET A 1 17.74 11.13 33.63
CA MET A 1 16.30 11.31 33.34
C MET A 1 15.62 11.97 34.53
N GLY A 2 14.95 13.12 34.34
CA GLY A 2 14.29 13.80 35.46
C GLY A 2 13.17 12.97 36.09
N ASN A 3 13.28 12.72 37.40
CA ASN A 3 12.32 11.95 38.18
C ASN A 3 10.88 12.50 37.99
N LYS A 4 9.91 11.59 37.82
CA LYS A 4 8.49 11.95 37.79
C LYS A 4 8.07 12.39 39.18
N SER A 5 7.15 13.35 39.27
CA SER A 5 6.53 13.71 40.55
C SER A 5 5.79 12.50 41.14
N ARG A 6 6.05 12.17 42.41
CA ARG A 6 5.49 10.99 43.10
C ARG A 6 4.51 11.34 44.24
N GLY A 7 4.24 12.62 44.49
CA GLY A 7 3.32 13.03 45.55
C GLY A 7 1.86 12.68 45.25
N LEU A 8 1.06 12.46 46.30
CA LEU A 8 -0.36 12.08 46.23
C LEU A 8 -1.21 13.04 45.38
N ASN A 9 -0.92 14.35 45.43
CA ASN A 9 -1.64 15.40 44.69
C ASN A 9 -1.00 15.76 43.32
N ALA A 10 -0.08 14.94 42.80
CA ALA A 10 0.66 15.25 41.57
C ALA A 10 -0.05 14.84 40.25
N GLY A 11 -1.29 14.35 40.32
CA GLY A 11 -2.03 13.80 39.18
C GLY A 11 -2.16 14.75 37.99
N LYS A 12 -2.49 16.03 38.23
CA LYS A 12 -2.61 17.06 37.17
C LYS A 12 -1.29 17.23 36.40
N ARG A 13 -0.17 17.36 37.13
CA ARG A 13 1.18 17.49 36.56
C ARG A 13 1.57 16.26 35.74
N LEU A 14 1.25 15.06 36.22
CA LEU A 14 1.52 13.81 35.49
C LEU A 14 0.70 13.71 34.20
N LYS A 15 -0.57 14.12 34.22
CA LYS A 15 -1.46 14.13 33.06
C LYS A 15 -0.96 15.10 31.98
N GLU A 16 -0.59 16.31 32.36
CA GLU A 16 -0.02 17.31 31.44
C GLU A 16 1.31 16.83 30.84
N ARG A 17 2.20 16.26 31.66
CA ARG A 17 3.44 15.66 31.18
C ARG A 17 3.17 14.53 30.17
N ARG A 18 2.20 13.66 30.43
CA ARG A 18 1.81 12.60 29.48
C ARG A 18 1.23 13.19 28.20
N LYS A 19 0.38 14.24 28.28
CA LYS A 19 -0.18 14.93 27.12
C LYS A 19 0.93 15.49 26.22
N LYS A 20 1.89 16.21 26.79
CA LYS A 20 3.09 16.71 26.07
C LYS A 20 3.92 15.56 25.49
N GLY A 21 4.21 14.54 26.31
CA GLY A 21 4.99 13.36 25.90
C GLY A 21 4.37 12.57 24.75
N ARG A 22 3.04 12.51 24.68
CA ARG A 22 2.31 11.79 23.63
C ARG A 22 2.55 12.36 22.23
N TRP A 23 2.79 13.67 22.14
CA TRP A 23 3.13 14.34 20.88
C TRP A 23 4.53 13.98 20.35
N HIS A 24 5.39 13.33 21.13
CA HIS A 24 6.64 12.75 20.59
C HIS A 24 6.46 11.33 20.03
N TYR A 25 5.30 10.70 20.25
CA TYR A 25 5.02 9.36 19.78
C TYR A 25 4.41 9.40 18.37
N SER A 26 5.22 9.04 17.36
CA SER A 26 4.83 9.17 15.93
C SER A 26 3.48 8.54 15.57
N PRO A 27 3.12 7.31 16.00
CA PRO A 27 1.80 6.74 15.71
C PRO A 27 0.63 7.55 16.27
N TYR A 28 0.82 8.19 17.43
CA TYR A 28 -0.20 9.09 17.98
C TYR A 28 -0.38 10.34 17.12
N ILE A 29 0.72 10.98 16.72
CA ILE A 29 0.67 12.16 15.84
C ILE A 29 -0.03 11.81 14.51
N LYS A 30 0.40 10.72 13.87
CA LYS A 30 -0.15 10.27 12.58
C LYS A 30 -1.65 10.00 12.66
N ARG A 31 -2.12 9.43 13.78
CA ARG A 31 -3.54 9.14 14.01
C ARG A 31 -4.36 10.40 14.30
N ILE A 32 -3.90 11.27 15.21
CA ILE A 32 -4.65 12.48 15.61
C ILE A 32 -4.74 13.48 14.45
N LEU A 33 -3.66 13.65 13.70
CA LEU A 33 -3.63 14.56 12.55
C LEU A 33 -4.14 13.90 11.26
N ARG A 34 -4.59 12.64 11.30
CA ARG A 34 -5.07 11.87 10.14
C ARG A 34 -4.14 11.96 8.91
N LEU A 35 -2.82 11.97 9.15
CA LEU A 35 -1.82 12.19 8.10
C LEU A 35 -1.84 11.11 7.02
N LYS A 36 -2.24 9.88 7.39
CA LYS A 36 -2.36 8.77 6.45
C LYS A 36 -3.42 9.07 5.39
N GLU A 37 -4.62 9.48 5.80
CA GLU A 37 -5.75 9.73 4.89
C GLU A 37 -5.41 10.78 3.81
N ARG A 38 -4.66 11.83 4.18
CA ARG A 38 -4.25 12.88 3.24
C ARG A 38 -3.17 12.44 2.24
N SER A 39 -2.23 11.60 2.69
CA SER A 39 -1.05 11.22 1.91
C SER A 39 -1.22 9.91 1.12
N ASP A 40 -2.15 9.06 1.55
CA ASP A 40 -2.42 7.78 0.91
C ASP A 40 -3.15 7.98 -0.43
N PRO A 41 -2.63 7.44 -1.54
CA PRO A 41 -3.35 7.41 -2.81
C PRO A 41 -4.71 6.73 -2.75
N LEU A 42 -4.91 5.79 -1.81
CA LEU A 42 -6.21 5.11 -1.62
C LEU A 42 -7.14 5.86 -0.65
N GLU A 43 -6.71 7.01 -0.11
CA GLU A 43 -7.47 7.80 0.87
C GLU A 43 -7.91 6.98 2.09
N GLY A 44 -7.09 6.01 2.50
CA GLY A 44 -7.36 5.14 3.64
C GLY A 44 -8.22 3.90 3.35
N ALA A 45 -8.70 3.72 2.12
CA ALA A 45 -9.38 2.49 1.71
C ALA A 45 -8.41 1.28 1.65
N SER A 46 -8.95 0.08 1.85
CA SER A 46 -8.18 -1.18 1.76
C SER A 46 -7.85 -1.56 0.32
N GLN A 47 -8.78 -1.31 -0.59
CA GLN A 47 -8.71 -1.64 -2.01
C GLN A 47 -9.15 -0.44 -2.86
N ALA A 48 -8.67 -0.39 -4.09
CA ALA A 48 -9.15 0.57 -5.07
C ALA A 48 -9.16 -0.01 -6.49
N LYS A 49 -10.07 0.52 -7.29
CA LYS A 49 -10.20 0.23 -8.72
C LYS A 49 -9.39 1.24 -9.53
N GLY A 50 -8.74 0.77 -10.58
CA GLY A 50 -7.89 1.58 -11.44
C GLY A 50 -7.81 1.04 -12.86
N LEU A 51 -7.37 1.88 -13.78
CA LEU A 51 -7.11 1.52 -15.17
C LEU A 51 -5.60 1.38 -15.38
N VAL A 52 -5.19 0.36 -16.13
CA VAL A 52 -3.78 0.16 -16.48
C VAL A 52 -3.38 1.15 -17.56
N LEU A 53 -2.28 1.87 -17.34
CA LEU A 53 -1.68 2.77 -18.33
C LEU A 53 -0.60 2.07 -19.15
N GLU A 54 0.36 1.45 -18.47
CA GLU A 54 1.54 0.84 -19.10
C GLU A 54 2.06 -0.34 -18.26
N LYS A 55 2.71 -1.29 -18.93
CA LYS A 55 3.44 -2.39 -18.27
C LYS A 55 4.86 -1.94 -17.96
N VAL A 56 5.28 -2.02 -16.69
CA VAL A 56 6.58 -1.52 -16.22
C VAL A 56 7.39 -2.66 -15.60
N GLN A 57 8.70 -2.67 -15.78
CA GLN A 57 9.58 -3.60 -15.10
C GLN A 57 10.52 -2.83 -14.16
N LEU A 58 10.66 -3.32 -12.93
CA LEU A 58 11.55 -2.74 -11.93
C LEU A 58 12.66 -3.73 -11.57
N GLU A 59 13.88 -3.24 -11.51
CA GLU A 59 15.00 -4.05 -11.04
C GLU A 59 14.84 -4.34 -9.53
N ALA A 60 15.11 -5.58 -9.13
CA ALA A 60 15.15 -5.96 -7.74
C ALA A 60 16.27 -5.23 -7.00
N LYS A 61 16.08 -4.98 -5.70
CA LYS A 61 17.17 -4.49 -4.86
C LYS A 61 18.26 -5.55 -4.74
N GLN A 62 19.51 -5.10 -4.77
CA GLN A 62 20.68 -5.89 -4.41
C GLN A 62 20.46 -6.56 -3.04
N PRO A 63 20.85 -7.84 -2.83
CA PRO A 63 21.74 -8.68 -3.65
C PRO A 63 21.06 -9.52 -4.74
N ASN A 64 19.75 -9.34 -4.96
CA ASN A 64 19.00 -10.15 -5.91
C ASN A 64 19.13 -9.60 -7.33
N SER A 65 19.12 -10.48 -8.34
CA SER A 65 19.08 -10.12 -9.76
C SER A 65 17.78 -10.62 -10.39
N ALA A 66 16.78 -9.75 -10.50
CA ALA A 66 15.50 -10.07 -11.14
C ALA A 66 14.78 -8.81 -11.63
N MET A 67 14.03 -8.96 -12.73
CA MET A 67 13.11 -7.93 -13.21
C MET A 67 11.70 -8.21 -12.67
N ARG A 68 11.24 -7.36 -11.75
CA ARG A 68 9.92 -7.44 -11.12
C ARG A 68 8.89 -6.80 -12.04
N LYS A 69 7.95 -7.62 -12.53
CA LYS A 69 6.89 -7.18 -13.43
C LYS A 69 5.81 -6.42 -12.65
N CYS A 70 5.57 -5.19 -13.06
CA CYS A 70 4.63 -4.26 -12.46
C CYS A 70 3.76 -3.62 -13.54
N VAL A 71 2.72 -2.91 -13.12
CA VAL A 71 1.87 -2.10 -13.98
C VAL A 71 1.71 -0.72 -13.39
N ARG A 72 1.67 0.30 -14.24
CA ARG A 72 1.24 1.64 -13.85
C ARG A 72 -0.28 1.69 -13.92
N VAL A 73 -0.90 2.09 -12.81
CA VAL A 73 -2.35 2.12 -12.66
C VAL A 73 -2.77 3.53 -12.33
N GLN A 74 -3.76 4.05 -13.06
CA GLN A 74 -4.45 5.28 -12.70
C GLN A 74 -5.70 4.94 -11.89
N LEU A 75 -5.78 5.46 -10.67
CA LEU A 75 -6.94 5.26 -9.81
C LEU A 75 -8.16 5.98 -10.37
N ILE A 76 -9.29 5.28 -10.53
CA ILE A 76 -10.53 5.88 -11.05
C ILE A 76 -11.05 6.96 -10.08
N LYS A 77 -10.91 6.72 -8.77
CA LYS A 77 -11.46 7.60 -7.73
C LYS A 77 -10.87 9.00 -7.73
N ASN A 78 -9.57 9.15 -7.94
CA ASN A 78 -8.86 10.42 -7.77
C ASN A 78 -7.83 10.74 -8.86
N GLY A 79 -7.77 9.93 -9.92
CA GLY A 79 -6.88 10.13 -11.06
C GLY A 79 -5.38 9.97 -10.76
N ARG A 80 -5.00 9.62 -9.51
CA ARG A 80 -3.60 9.48 -9.11
C ARG A 80 -3.01 8.23 -9.75
N GLN A 81 -1.76 8.35 -10.19
CA GLN A 81 -1.01 7.24 -10.74
C GLN A 81 -0.21 6.53 -9.66
N VAL A 82 -0.30 5.21 -9.64
CA VAL A 82 0.40 4.32 -8.71
C VAL A 82 1.02 3.15 -9.48
N THR A 83 2.07 2.55 -8.93
CA THR A 83 2.68 1.35 -9.50
C THR A 83 2.26 0.14 -8.68
N ALA A 84 1.63 -0.85 -9.32
CA ALA A 84 1.21 -2.09 -8.68
C ALA A 84 2.05 -3.28 -9.17
N PHE A 85 2.45 -4.13 -8.24
CA PHE A 85 3.11 -5.40 -8.55
C PHE A 85 2.11 -6.40 -9.11
N CYS A 86 2.52 -7.20 -10.09
CA CYS A 86 1.73 -8.31 -10.63
C CYS A 86 2.19 -9.63 -9.97
N PRO A 87 1.45 -10.17 -9.00
CA PRO A 87 1.83 -11.42 -8.34
C PRO A 87 1.57 -12.63 -9.23
N GLY A 88 2.49 -13.60 -9.19
CA GLY A 88 2.38 -14.87 -9.91
C GLY A 88 3.06 -14.88 -11.28
N ASP A 89 3.48 -16.06 -11.72
CA ASP A 89 4.19 -16.23 -12.99
C ASP A 89 3.23 -16.07 -14.16
N GLY A 90 3.59 -15.20 -15.11
CA GLY A 90 2.76 -14.93 -16.29
C GLY A 90 1.59 -13.96 -16.05
N ALA A 91 1.40 -13.41 -14.85
CA ALA A 91 0.34 -12.45 -14.55
C ALA A 91 0.32 -11.25 -15.50
N THR A 92 1.50 -10.75 -15.90
CA THR A 92 1.66 -9.64 -16.86
C THR A 92 1.13 -9.94 -18.26
N LYS A 93 0.97 -11.22 -18.63
CA LYS A 93 0.37 -11.62 -19.91
C LYS A 93 -1.16 -11.52 -19.87
N LEU A 94 -1.76 -11.62 -18.68
CA LEU A 94 -3.20 -11.56 -18.48
C LEU A 94 -3.72 -10.12 -18.36
N ILE A 95 -2.84 -9.18 -18.01
CA ILE A 95 -3.17 -7.76 -17.83
C ILE A 95 -2.72 -7.01 -19.06
N ASP A 96 -3.63 -6.31 -19.71
CA ASP A 96 -3.37 -5.46 -20.88
C ASP A 96 -3.51 -3.98 -20.54
N GLU A 97 -3.10 -3.13 -21.47
CA GLU A 97 -3.31 -1.68 -21.33
C GLU A 97 -4.81 -1.38 -21.38
N HIS A 98 -5.24 -0.39 -20.60
CA HIS A 98 -6.64 -0.02 -20.42
C HIS A 98 -7.53 -1.06 -19.72
N ASP A 99 -7.00 -2.21 -19.31
CA ASP A 99 -7.74 -3.15 -18.46
C ASP A 99 -8.08 -2.50 -17.11
N GLU A 100 -9.21 -2.94 -16.55
CA GLU A 100 -9.62 -2.54 -15.23
C GLU A 100 -9.01 -3.48 -14.19
N VAL A 101 -8.33 -2.92 -13.18
CA VAL A 101 -7.66 -3.69 -12.13
C VAL A 101 -8.09 -3.23 -10.75
N ILE A 102 -8.16 -4.19 -9.82
CA ILE A 102 -8.33 -3.91 -8.40
C ILE A 102 -6.98 -4.12 -7.70
N ILE A 103 -6.54 -3.08 -7.00
CA ILE A 103 -5.28 -3.06 -6.28
C ILE A 103 -5.51 -3.04 -4.77
N GLU A 104 -4.56 -3.62 -4.03
CA GLU A 104 -4.46 -3.51 -2.58
C GLU A 104 -3.03 -3.24 -2.13
N CYS A 105 -2.86 -2.99 -0.83
CA CYS A 105 -1.55 -2.97 -0.21
C CYS A 105 -0.87 -4.35 -0.30
N ILE A 106 0.39 -4.38 -0.74
CA ILE A 106 1.19 -5.61 -0.87
C ILE A 106 1.51 -6.30 0.48
N GLY A 107 1.26 -5.60 1.59
CA GLY A 107 1.49 -6.09 2.95
C GLY A 107 2.92 -5.88 3.48
N GLY A 108 3.64 -4.87 2.99
CA GLY A 108 4.98 -4.52 3.52
C GLY A 108 4.95 -3.86 4.90
N ALA A 109 6.12 -3.78 5.55
CA ALA A 109 6.26 -3.20 6.89
C ALA A 109 5.71 -1.76 6.97
N MET A 110 4.76 -1.53 7.88
CA MET A 110 4.06 -0.25 8.03
C MET A 110 3.41 0.28 6.72
N GLY A 111 2.99 -0.61 5.82
CA GLY A 111 2.38 -0.24 4.52
C GLY A 111 3.38 0.30 3.50
N LYS A 112 4.67 0.00 3.68
CA LYS A 112 5.74 0.33 2.72
C LYS A 112 5.89 -0.79 1.68
N SER A 113 6.92 -0.66 0.84
CA SER A 113 7.31 -1.69 -0.11
C SER A 113 7.65 -3.01 0.57
N LYS A 114 7.40 -4.13 -0.12
CA LYS A 114 7.67 -5.47 0.38
C LYS A 114 8.90 -6.06 -0.28
N GLY A 115 9.75 -6.68 0.54
CA GLY A 115 10.93 -7.41 0.08
C GLY A 115 11.88 -6.54 -0.74
N ASP A 116 12.30 -7.10 -1.87
CA ASP A 116 13.28 -6.53 -2.79
C ASP A 116 12.65 -5.63 -3.87
N ILE A 117 11.34 -5.38 -3.86
CA ILE A 117 10.67 -4.55 -4.85
C ILE A 117 10.79 -3.07 -4.43
N PRO A 118 11.59 -2.24 -5.11
CA PRO A 118 11.75 -0.84 -4.71
C PRO A 118 10.52 -0.01 -5.06
N GLY A 119 10.08 0.85 -4.14
CA GLY A 119 9.04 1.87 -4.41
C GLY A 119 7.60 1.36 -4.60
N VAL A 120 7.39 0.06 -4.79
CA VAL A 120 6.07 -0.53 -5.01
C VAL A 120 5.41 -0.92 -3.70
N ARG A 121 4.25 -0.30 -3.40
CA ARG A 121 3.47 -0.53 -2.18
C ARG A 121 2.19 -1.32 -2.41
N TRP A 122 1.80 -1.50 -3.67
CA TRP A 122 0.53 -2.10 -4.05
C TRP A 122 0.73 -3.33 -4.92
N GLN A 123 -0.25 -4.22 -4.94
CA GLN A 123 -0.31 -5.39 -5.81
C GLN A 123 -1.68 -5.50 -6.47
N VAL A 124 -1.74 -6.14 -7.62
CA VAL A 124 -2.99 -6.45 -8.34
C VAL A 124 -3.60 -7.73 -7.75
N ILE A 125 -4.90 -7.71 -7.48
CA ILE A 125 -5.68 -8.88 -7.03
C ILE A 125 -6.62 -9.36 -8.12
N LYS A 126 -7.26 -8.44 -8.82
CA LYS A 126 -8.30 -8.74 -9.81
C LYS A 126 -8.05 -7.95 -11.09
N VAL A 127 -8.46 -8.54 -12.20
CA VAL A 127 -8.42 -7.99 -13.56
C VAL A 127 -9.82 -8.20 -14.14
N ASN A 128 -10.45 -7.15 -14.67
CA ASN A 128 -11.81 -7.17 -15.23
C ASN A 128 -12.84 -7.85 -14.28
N ASP A 129 -12.79 -7.47 -12.99
CA ASP A 129 -13.56 -8.04 -11.87
C ASP A 129 -13.30 -9.55 -11.57
N GLN A 130 -12.43 -10.23 -12.31
CA GLN A 130 -12.03 -11.61 -12.10
C GLN A 130 -10.79 -11.73 -11.20
N SER A 131 -10.71 -12.76 -10.36
CA SER A 131 -9.54 -13.01 -9.50
C SER A 131 -8.30 -13.39 -10.33
N LEU A 132 -7.19 -12.69 -10.11
CA LEU A 132 -5.92 -12.97 -10.77
C LEU A 132 -5.41 -14.38 -10.45
N ASP A 133 -5.56 -14.85 -9.21
CA ASP A 133 -5.17 -16.22 -8.82
C ASP A 133 -5.99 -17.28 -9.57
N ALA A 134 -7.28 -17.03 -9.80
CA ALA A 134 -8.13 -17.95 -10.53
C ALA A 134 -7.79 -18.00 -12.03
N LEU A 135 -7.45 -16.85 -12.62
CA LEU A 135 -6.97 -16.75 -14.00
C LEU A 135 -5.61 -17.45 -14.17
N LEU A 136 -4.68 -17.22 -13.25
CA LEU A 136 -3.34 -17.84 -13.27
C LEU A 136 -3.40 -19.37 -13.17
N LYS A 137 -4.30 -19.89 -12.34
CA LYS A 137 -4.53 -21.34 -12.21
C LYS A 137 -5.33 -21.94 -13.38
N GLY A 138 -5.77 -21.13 -14.34
CA GLY A 138 -6.60 -21.56 -15.46
C GLY A 138 -7.98 -22.09 -15.05
N ARG A 139 -8.47 -21.73 -13.86
CA ARG A 139 -9.82 -22.13 -13.40
C ARG A 139 -10.92 -21.33 -14.11
N ILE A 140 -10.56 -20.13 -14.56
CA ILE A 140 -11.43 -19.17 -15.23
C ILE A 140 -10.65 -18.65 -16.44
N GLU A 141 -11.35 -18.42 -17.54
CA GLU A 141 -10.79 -17.72 -18.70
C GLU A 141 -11.02 -16.21 -18.60
N LYS A 142 -10.06 -15.42 -19.10
CA LYS A 142 -10.17 -13.95 -19.10
C LYS A 142 -11.41 -13.54 -19.89
N ALA A 143 -12.34 -12.87 -19.22
CA ALA A 143 -13.49 -12.29 -19.89
C ALA A 143 -13.02 -11.17 -20.84
N ARG A 144 -13.46 -11.20 -22.10
CA ARG A 144 -13.32 -10.07 -23.01
C ARG A 144 -14.33 -9.01 -22.59
N LYS A 145 -13.84 -7.90 -22.06
CA LYS A 145 -14.62 -6.72 -21.68
C LYS A 145 -14.14 -5.53 -22.48
#